data_AF-A0A0B5JR48-F1
#
_entry.id   AF-A0A0B5JR48-F1
#
_cell.length_a   1.000
_cell.length_b   1.000
_cell.length_c   1.000
_cell.angle_alpha   90.00
_cell.angle_beta   90.00
_cell.angle_gamma   90.00
#
_symmetry.space_group_name_H-M   'P 1'
#
loop_
_entity.id
_entity.type
_entity.pdbx_description
1 polymer ?
#
loop_
_entity_poly.entity_id
_entity_poly.type
_entity_poly.pdbx_seq_one_letter_code
_entity_poly.pdbx_strand_id
1 'polypeptide(L)'
;LAAKYNREGYPIFDHYTYVIAGDGDFMEGVSGEASSYAAKQNLDKLIVLYDSNDICLDGETNDAFTENVRARYDAYGWHTILVEDGNNIEAIGLAIEEAKAAGKPSLIEIKTVIGYGAPTKGGTNAVHGAPLGAEEAAATRKALNWGYAPFEVPQEVY
;
A
#
# COMPACT_ATOMS: atom_id res chain seq x y z
N LEU A 1 2.82 -23.92 7.23
CA LEU A 1 2.62 -24.97 6.19
C LEU A 1 3.95 -25.54 5.71
N ALA A 2 4.84 -24.71 5.15
CA ALA A 2 6.18 -25.10 4.69
C ALA A 2 6.94 -25.95 5.73
N ALA A 3 7.08 -25.45 6.97
CA ALA A 3 7.76 -26.15 8.06
C ALA A 3 7.17 -27.54 8.41
N LYS A 4 5.89 -27.79 8.06
CA LYS A 4 5.21 -29.06 8.36
C LYS A 4 5.26 -30.05 7.18
N TYR A 5 5.23 -29.55 5.94
CA TYR A 5 4.97 -30.39 4.76
C TYR A 5 6.07 -30.36 3.70
N ASN A 6 6.91 -29.33 3.63
CA ASN A 6 8.02 -29.31 2.67
C ASN A 6 9.02 -30.40 3.04
N ARG A 7 9.62 -31.01 2.01
CA ARG A 7 10.73 -31.97 2.14
C ARG A 7 11.91 -31.46 1.34
N GLU A 8 13.10 -31.96 1.64
CA GLU A 8 14.30 -31.67 0.85
C GLU A 8 14.06 -32.04 -0.61
N GLY A 9 14.28 -31.08 -1.52
CA GLY A 9 13.98 -31.21 -2.95
C GLY A 9 12.50 -31.01 -3.36
N TYR A 10 11.58 -30.79 -2.41
CA TYR A 10 10.14 -30.63 -2.67
C TYR A 10 9.52 -29.45 -1.89
N PRO A 11 9.81 -28.19 -2.28
CA PRO A 11 9.27 -26.99 -1.64
C PRO A 11 7.85 -26.68 -2.14
N ILE A 12 6.88 -27.54 -1.82
CA ILE A 12 5.50 -27.42 -2.33
C ILE A 12 4.73 -26.21 -1.76
N PHE A 13 5.15 -25.66 -0.62
CA PHE A 13 4.62 -24.41 -0.07
C PHE A 13 5.69 -23.33 -0.11
N ASP A 14 5.63 -22.49 -1.15
CA ASP A 14 6.51 -21.35 -1.35
C ASP A 14 5.74 -20.22 -2.06
N HIS A 15 5.20 -19.28 -1.29
CA HIS A 15 4.47 -18.12 -1.79
C HIS A 15 4.55 -16.96 -0.80
N TYR A 16 4.31 -15.76 -1.31
CA TYR A 16 4.21 -14.54 -0.53
C TYR A 16 2.75 -14.17 -0.25
N THR A 17 2.56 -13.40 0.82
CA THR A 17 1.30 -12.74 1.15
C THR A 17 1.52 -11.23 1.07
N TYR A 18 0.78 -10.58 0.18
CA TYR A 18 0.79 -9.13 0.02
C TYR A 18 -0.49 -8.53 0.57
N VAL A 19 -0.36 -7.40 1.27
CA VAL A 19 -1.48 -6.63 1.83
C VAL A 19 -1.34 -5.19 1.39
N ILE A 20 -2.43 -4.57 0.94
CA ILE A 20 -2.53 -3.12 0.83
C ILE A 20 -3.33 -2.65 2.04
N ALA A 21 -2.80 -1.67 2.76
CA ALA A 21 -3.44 -1.08 3.94
C ALA A 21 -3.35 0.45 3.85
N GLY A 22 -4.31 1.15 4.45
CA GLY A 22 -4.33 2.61 4.55
C GLY A 22 -4.31 3.10 5.99
N ASP A 23 -4.41 4.42 6.18
CA ASP A 23 -4.36 5.05 7.51
C ASP A 23 -5.36 4.44 8.50
N GLY A 24 -6.60 4.19 8.04
CA GLY A 24 -7.67 3.61 8.87
C GLY A 24 -7.29 2.24 9.46
N ASP A 25 -6.62 1.38 8.68
CA ASP A 25 -6.15 0.09 9.18
C ASP A 25 -5.11 0.27 10.29
N PHE A 26 -4.21 1.24 10.14
CA PHE A 26 -3.14 1.50 11.10
C PHE A 26 -3.60 2.24 12.36
N MET A 27 -4.74 2.94 12.31
CA MET A 27 -5.43 3.50 13.49
C MET A 27 -6.14 2.42 14.31
N GLU A 28 -6.64 1.36 13.67
CA GLU A 28 -7.35 0.28 14.36
C GLU A 28 -6.41 -0.60 15.18
N GLY A 29 -6.75 -0.84 16.45
CA GLY A 29 -5.91 -1.58 17.40
C GLY A 29 -5.60 -3.02 16.97
N VAL A 30 -6.48 -3.62 16.15
CA VAL A 30 -6.28 -4.96 15.58
C VAL A 30 -5.01 -5.05 14.72
N SER A 31 -4.59 -3.95 14.10
CA SER A 31 -3.34 -3.91 13.32
C SER A 31 -2.11 -4.11 14.21
N GLY A 32 -2.13 -3.57 15.43
CA GLY A 32 -1.08 -3.76 16.43
C GLY A 32 -1.01 -5.21 16.93
N GLU A 33 -2.16 -5.82 17.23
CA GLU A 33 -2.23 -7.22 17.65
C GLU A 33 -1.69 -8.17 16.57
N ALA A 34 -2.19 -8.02 15.34
CA ALA A 34 -1.78 -8.85 14.21
C ALA A 34 -0.29 -8.67 13.88
N SER A 35 0.21 -7.43 13.89
CA SER A 35 1.58 -7.13 13.49
C SER A 35 2.61 -7.52 14.55
N SER A 36 2.26 -7.40 15.82
CA SER A 36 3.07 -7.93 16.92
C SER A 36 3.20 -9.45 16.82
N TYR A 37 2.10 -10.15 16.53
CA TYR A 37 2.13 -11.60 16.34
C TYR A 37 2.94 -12.02 15.11
N ALA A 38 2.79 -11.32 13.98
CA ALA A 38 3.52 -11.61 12.75
C ALA A 38 5.05 -11.52 12.93
N ALA A 39 5.53 -10.50 13.65
CA ALA A 39 6.94 -10.39 13.99
C ALA A 39 7.39 -11.54 14.91
N LYS A 40 6.59 -11.88 15.92
CA LYS A 40 6.89 -13.00 16.83
C LYS A 40 7.04 -14.35 16.10
N GLN A 41 6.24 -14.57 15.05
CA GLN A 41 6.29 -15.79 14.23
C GLN A 41 7.33 -15.72 13.10
N ASN A 42 8.02 -14.59 12.93
CA ASN A 42 8.92 -14.32 11.82
C ASN A 42 8.30 -14.63 10.45
N LEU A 43 7.15 -14.03 10.16
CA LEU A 43 6.47 -14.19 8.87
C LEU A 43 7.19 -13.42 7.76
N ASP A 44 8.38 -13.89 7.37
CA ASP A 44 9.29 -13.31 6.39
C ASP A 44 8.71 -13.16 4.96
N LYS A 45 7.60 -13.84 4.67
CA LYS A 45 6.87 -13.74 3.40
C LYS A 45 5.61 -12.87 3.46
N LEU A 46 5.43 -12.12 4.55
CA LEU A 46 4.39 -11.09 4.68
C LEU A 46 4.97 -9.73 4.31
N ILE A 47 4.40 -9.10 3.28
CA ILE A 47 4.78 -7.76 2.82
C ILE A 47 3.52 -6.89 2.79
N VAL A 48 3.54 -5.81 3.58
CA VAL A 48 2.46 -4.82 3.64
C VAL A 48 2.89 -3.58 2.86
N LEU A 49 2.08 -3.17 1.89
CA LEU A 49 2.20 -1.91 1.17
C LEU A 49 1.22 -0.93 1.81
N TYR A 50 1.74 0.09 2.48
CA TYR A 50 0.95 1.11 3.13
C TYR A 50 0.75 2.29 2.18
N ASP A 51 -0.50 2.51 1.79
CA ASP A 51 -0.96 3.73 1.11
C ASP A 51 -0.98 4.89 2.11
N SER A 52 0.15 5.60 2.22
CA SER A 52 0.30 6.73 3.13
C SER A 52 0.02 8.02 2.37
N ASN A 53 -1.26 8.39 2.32
CA ASN A 53 -1.75 9.52 1.53
C ASN A 53 -2.16 10.74 2.37
N ASP A 54 -1.99 10.66 3.69
CA ASP A 54 -2.24 11.71 4.69
C ASP A 54 -3.70 12.19 4.77
N ILE A 55 -4.67 11.43 4.23
CA ILE A 55 -6.10 11.77 4.21
C ILE A 55 -6.95 10.63 4.80
N CYS A 56 -7.84 10.98 5.73
CA CYS A 56 -8.95 10.12 6.19
C CYS A 56 -10.31 10.72 5.77
N LEU A 57 -11.41 10.09 6.16
CA LEU A 57 -12.75 10.58 5.81
C LEU A 57 -13.02 11.98 6.35
N ASP A 58 -12.55 12.28 7.56
CA ASP A 58 -12.79 13.56 8.22
C ASP A 58 -11.87 14.70 7.73
N GLY A 59 -10.81 14.39 6.98
CA GLY A 59 -9.87 15.40 6.46
C GLY A 59 -8.41 14.91 6.46
N GLU A 60 -7.49 15.81 6.81
CA GLU A 60 -6.08 15.47 6.99
C GLU A 60 -5.89 14.54 8.19
N THR A 61 -5.08 13.50 8.04
CA THR A 61 -4.86 12.52 9.12
C THR A 61 -4.21 13.16 10.34
N ASN A 62 -3.41 14.21 10.18
CA ASN A 62 -2.70 14.88 11.27
C ASN A 62 -3.61 15.42 12.38
N ASP A 63 -4.90 15.62 12.13
CA ASP A 63 -5.88 16.02 13.14
C ASP A 63 -6.26 14.87 14.11
N ALA A 64 -6.08 13.61 13.70
CA ALA A 64 -6.51 12.42 14.45
C ALA A 64 -5.42 11.35 14.62
N PHE A 65 -4.40 11.35 13.78
CA PHE A 65 -3.38 10.31 13.65
C PHE A 65 -2.03 10.92 13.29
N THR A 66 -1.13 10.94 14.28
CA THR A 66 0.20 11.58 14.19
C THR A 66 1.35 10.60 14.45
N GLU A 67 1.06 9.31 14.45
CA GLU A 67 2.05 8.27 14.73
C GLU A 67 3.12 8.20 13.64
N ASN A 68 4.36 7.97 14.06
CA ASN A 68 5.36 7.44 13.14
C ASN A 68 5.15 5.93 12.99
N VAL A 69 4.37 5.54 11.98
CA VAL A 69 4.01 4.13 11.74
C VAL A 69 5.25 3.26 11.52
N ARG A 70 6.25 3.73 10.78
CA ARG A 70 7.52 2.99 10.60
C ARG A 70 8.23 2.75 11.93
N ALA A 71 8.36 3.77 12.78
CA ALA A 71 8.97 3.60 14.10
C ALA A 71 8.19 2.61 14.99
N ARG A 72 6.85 2.61 14.91
CA ARG A 72 6.01 1.60 15.59
C ARG A 72 6.31 0.18 15.08
N TYR A 73 6.47 0.01 13.78
CA TYR A 73 6.76 -1.29 13.16
C TYR A 73 8.21 -1.76 13.38
N ASP A 74 9.17 -0.83 13.39
CA ASP A 74 10.54 -1.10 13.83
C ASP A 74 10.55 -1.64 15.26
N ALA A 75 9.73 -1.08 16.16
CA ALA A 75 9.57 -1.56 17.53
C ALA A 75 8.93 -2.96 17.63
N TYR A 76 8.06 -3.34 16.69
CA TYR A 76 7.58 -4.72 16.59
C TYR A 76 8.65 -5.69 16.06
N GLY A 77 9.71 -5.19 15.42
CA GLY A 77 10.76 -6.01 14.80
C GLY A 77 10.55 -6.28 13.32
N TRP A 78 9.76 -5.44 12.64
CA TRP A 78 9.56 -5.51 11.19
C TRP A 78 10.73 -4.88 10.43
N HIS A 79 10.82 -5.17 9.13
CA HIS A 79 11.65 -4.41 8.20
C HIS A 79 10.81 -3.28 7.63
N THR A 80 11.28 -2.03 7.72
CA THR A 80 10.52 -0.87 7.23
C THR A 80 11.26 -0.18 6.10
N ILE A 81 10.52 0.20 5.06
CA ILE A 81 11.04 0.89 3.87
C ILE A 81 10.13 2.08 3.60
N LEU A 82 10.71 3.19 3.14
CA LEU A 82 9.96 4.35 2.66
C LEU A 82 10.17 4.50 1.15
N VAL A 83 9.07 4.62 0.42
CA VAL A 83 9.03 5.07 -0.97
C VAL A 83 8.37 6.43 -1.00
N GLU A 84 9.15 7.47 -1.31
CA GLU A 84 8.73 8.88 -1.26
C GLU A 84 7.76 9.28 -2.39
N ASP A 85 7.65 8.47 -3.45
CA ASP A 85 6.74 8.71 -4.56
C ASP A 85 6.07 7.42 -5.03
N GLY A 86 4.78 7.30 -4.75
CA GLY A 86 3.94 6.16 -5.15
C GLY A 86 3.68 6.05 -6.65
N ASN A 87 4.11 7.02 -7.46
CA ASN A 87 4.11 6.90 -8.93
C ASN A 87 5.46 6.39 -9.47
N ASN A 88 6.49 6.26 -8.62
CA ASN A 88 7.77 5.68 -9.00
C ASN A 88 7.73 4.16 -8.89
N ILE A 89 7.25 3.50 -9.95
CA ILE A 89 7.09 2.04 -10.02
C ILE A 89 8.44 1.31 -9.83
N GLU A 90 9.55 1.89 -10.28
CA GLU A 90 10.88 1.31 -10.09
C GLU A 90 11.27 1.29 -8.60
N ALA A 91 11.06 2.38 -7.88
CA ALA A 91 11.32 2.46 -6.45
C ALA A 91 10.45 1.48 -5.65
N ILE A 92 9.17 1.35 -6.00
CA ILE A 92 8.26 0.36 -5.39
C ILE A 92 8.75 -1.06 -5.67
N GLY A 93 9.16 -1.34 -6.91
CA GLY A 93 9.72 -2.64 -7.29
C GLY A 93 10.98 -3.00 -6.50
N LEU A 94 11.91 -2.05 -6.37
CA LEU A 94 13.12 -2.23 -5.57
C LEU A 94 12.81 -2.46 -4.09
N ALA A 95 11.86 -1.72 -3.52
CA ALA A 95 11.42 -1.90 -2.13
C ALA A 95 10.80 -3.29 -1.90
N ILE A 96 10.03 -3.81 -2.86
CA ILE A 96 9.49 -5.17 -2.77
C ILE A 96 10.60 -6.23 -2.81
N GLU A 97 11.59 -6.08 -3.69
CA GLU A 97 12.72 -7.02 -3.75
C GLU A 97 13.58 -6.95 -2.48
N GLU A 98 13.79 -5.76 -1.90
CA GLU A 98 14.45 -5.60 -0.61
C GLU A 98 13.66 -6.28 0.52
N ALA A 99 12.33 -6.07 0.57
CA ALA A 99 11.45 -6.71 1.54
C ALA A 99 11.48 -8.24 1.46
N LYS A 100 11.53 -8.81 0.24
CA LYS A 100 11.68 -10.26 0.03
C LYS A 100 13.00 -10.82 0.60
N ALA A 101 14.05 -10.01 0.64
CA ALA A 101 15.38 -10.40 1.16
C ALA A 101 15.56 -10.13 2.66
N ALA A 102 14.61 -9.45 3.32
CA ALA A 102 14.77 -8.96 4.69
C ALA A 102 14.75 -10.06 5.78
N GLY A 103 14.19 -11.24 5.48
CA GLY A 103 14.13 -12.38 6.40
C GLY A 103 13.18 -12.20 7.60
N LYS A 104 12.31 -11.19 7.55
CA LYS A 104 11.32 -10.81 8.57
C LYS A 104 10.12 -10.13 7.89
N PRO A 105 8.94 -10.00 8.51
CA PRO A 105 7.80 -9.32 7.88
C PRO A 105 8.16 -7.86 7.56
N SER A 106 7.66 -7.35 6.44
CA SER A 106 8.05 -6.04 5.91
C SER A 106 6.88 -5.09 5.74
N LEU A 107 7.08 -3.83 6.11
CA LEU A 107 6.17 -2.71 5.86
C LEU A 107 6.86 -1.72 4.91
N ILE A 108 6.25 -1.52 3.74
CA ILE A 108 6.66 -0.51 2.76
C ILE A 108 5.68 0.65 2.89
N GLU A 109 6.10 1.74 3.50
CA GLU A 109 5.37 3.01 3.50
C GLU A 109 5.55 3.66 2.12
N ILE A 110 4.45 3.89 1.41
CA ILE A 110 4.44 4.49 0.08
C ILE A 110 3.67 5.80 0.17
N LYS A 111 4.36 6.92 -0.09
CA LYS A 111 3.70 8.23 -0.14
C LYS A 111 2.92 8.38 -1.44
N THR A 112 1.61 8.57 -1.33
CA THR A 112 0.74 8.73 -2.50
C THR A 112 -0.13 9.98 -2.37
N VAL A 113 -0.87 10.29 -3.43
CA VAL A 113 -1.90 11.33 -3.41
C VAL A 113 -3.24 10.66 -3.67
N ILE A 114 -4.16 10.72 -2.72
CA ILE A 114 -5.51 10.16 -2.91
C ILE A 114 -6.18 10.82 -4.12
N GLY A 115 -6.76 10.02 -5.02
CA GLY A 115 -7.34 10.53 -6.26
C GLY A 115 -6.34 11.18 -7.23
N TYR A 116 -5.08 10.74 -7.22
CA TYR A 116 -4.05 11.17 -8.16
C TYR A 116 -4.58 11.29 -9.60
N GLY A 117 -4.22 12.39 -10.27
CA GLY A 117 -4.67 12.72 -11.62
C GLY A 117 -5.99 13.51 -11.68
N ALA A 118 -6.79 13.55 -10.62
CA ALA A 118 -7.95 14.45 -10.51
C ALA A 118 -7.49 15.89 -10.24
N PRO A 119 -7.58 16.82 -11.22
CA PRO A 119 -6.91 18.11 -11.12
C PRO A 119 -7.45 19.04 -10.03
N THR A 120 -8.73 18.91 -9.67
CA THR A 120 -9.36 19.81 -8.69
C THR A 120 -9.71 19.11 -7.38
N LYS A 121 -9.89 17.79 -7.40
CA LYS A 121 -10.28 17.01 -6.23
C LYS A 121 -9.17 16.13 -5.65
N GLY A 122 -8.10 15.87 -6.39
CA GLY A 122 -6.98 15.05 -5.91
C GLY A 122 -6.35 15.64 -4.64
N GLY A 123 -5.93 14.77 -3.72
CA GLY A 123 -5.36 15.16 -2.43
C GLY A 123 -6.39 15.59 -1.38
N THR A 124 -7.68 15.33 -1.59
CA THR A 124 -8.73 15.72 -0.64
C THR A 124 -9.60 14.53 -0.24
N ASN A 125 -10.22 14.59 0.94
CA ASN A 125 -11.17 13.55 1.39
C ASN A 125 -12.42 13.44 0.49
N ALA A 126 -12.70 14.45 -0.34
CA ALA A 126 -13.85 14.46 -1.27
C ALA A 126 -13.80 13.34 -2.34
N VAL A 127 -12.62 12.76 -2.60
CA VAL A 127 -12.46 11.65 -3.55
C VAL A 127 -12.56 10.26 -2.93
N HIS A 128 -12.67 10.15 -1.60
CA HIS A 128 -12.61 8.87 -0.90
C HIS A 128 -13.84 7.98 -1.17
N GLY A 129 -15.04 8.53 -0.95
CA GLY A 129 -16.29 7.74 -0.93
C GLY A 129 -17.37 8.23 -1.89
N ALA A 130 -17.05 9.17 -2.79
CA ALA A 130 -18.02 9.78 -3.69
C ALA A 130 -17.52 9.81 -5.15
N PRO A 131 -18.40 9.69 -6.15
CA PRO A 131 -18.02 9.85 -7.54
C PRO A 131 -17.37 11.21 -7.81
N LEU A 132 -16.34 11.25 -8.67
CA LEU A 132 -15.69 12.50 -9.09
C LEU A 132 -16.68 13.48 -9.75
N GLY A 133 -17.67 12.96 -10.47
CA GLY A 133 -18.57 13.73 -11.33
C GLY A 133 -18.05 13.82 -12.77
N ALA A 134 -18.95 14.12 -13.71
CA ALA A 134 -18.65 14.07 -15.14
C ALA A 134 -17.56 15.07 -15.57
N GLU A 135 -17.59 16.29 -15.03
CA GLU A 135 -16.62 17.34 -15.34
C GLU A 135 -15.21 16.97 -14.86
N GLU A 136 -15.09 16.56 -13.59
CA GLU A 136 -13.80 16.15 -13.03
C GLU A 136 -13.28 14.90 -13.73
N ALA A 137 -14.12 13.91 -14.02
CA ALA A 137 -13.70 12.72 -14.76
C ALA A 137 -13.16 13.04 -16.17
N ALA A 138 -13.77 14.00 -16.88
CA ALA A 138 -13.27 14.47 -18.17
C ALA A 138 -11.92 15.22 -18.02
N ALA A 139 -11.78 16.02 -16.97
CA ALA A 139 -10.54 16.72 -16.65
C ALA A 139 -9.41 15.74 -16.27
N THR A 140 -9.69 14.71 -15.46
CA THR A 140 -8.77 13.62 -15.12
C THR A 140 -8.29 12.89 -16.36
N ARG A 141 -9.19 12.52 -17.28
CA ARG A 141 -8.80 11.89 -18.56
C ARG A 141 -7.84 12.76 -19.36
N LYS A 142 -8.12 14.07 -19.45
CA LYS A 142 -7.22 15.01 -20.13
C LYS A 142 -5.86 15.12 -19.43
N ALA A 143 -5.84 15.19 -18.09
CA ALA A 143 -4.61 15.29 -17.31
C ALA A 143 -3.73 14.03 -17.43
N LEU A 144 -4.34 12.85 -17.46
CA LEU A 144 -3.67 11.56 -17.62
C LEU A 144 -3.41 11.17 -19.08
N ASN A 145 -3.77 12.04 -20.04
CA ASN A 145 -3.71 11.75 -21.47
C ASN A 145 -4.43 10.44 -21.86
N TRP A 146 -5.56 10.15 -21.20
CA TRP A 146 -6.38 8.96 -21.42
C TRP A 146 -7.53 9.26 -22.39
N GLY A 147 -7.30 8.96 -23.67
CA GLY A 147 -8.24 9.28 -24.76
C GLY A 147 -9.36 8.27 -25.02
N TYR A 148 -9.33 7.11 -24.37
CA TYR A 148 -10.32 6.04 -24.57
C TYR A 148 -11.65 6.35 -23.88
N ALA A 149 -12.75 5.75 -24.31
CA ALA A 149 -14.07 5.90 -23.71
C ALA A 149 -14.17 5.20 -22.32
N PRO A 150 -15.25 5.40 -21.54
CA PRO A 150 -15.53 4.56 -20.38
C PRO A 150 -15.60 3.08 -20.77
N PHE A 151 -14.87 2.23 -20.03
CA PHE A 151 -14.78 0.77 -20.26
C PHE A 151 -14.09 0.36 -21.57
N GLU A 152 -13.43 1.28 -22.27
CA GLU A 152 -12.55 0.97 -23.40
C GLU A 152 -11.09 0.90 -22.92
N VAL A 153 -10.43 -0.23 -23.21
CA VAL A 153 -9.02 -0.48 -22.86
C VAL A 153 -8.31 -0.95 -24.13
N PRO A 154 -7.20 -0.31 -24.54
CA PRO A 154 -6.51 -0.69 -25.76
C PRO A 154 -5.72 -1.99 -25.59
N GLN A 155 -5.46 -2.69 -26.70
CA GLN A 155 -4.90 -4.04 -26.67
C GLN A 155 -3.49 -4.10 -26.07
N GLU A 156 -2.69 -3.04 -26.21
CA GLU A 156 -1.34 -2.95 -25.67
C GLU A 156 -1.25 -2.84 -24.14
N VAL A 157 -2.38 -2.56 -23.46
CA VAL A 157 -2.45 -2.49 -21.99
C VAL A 157 -2.79 -3.84 -21.36
N TYR A 158 -3.44 -4.75 -22.10
CA TYR A 158 -3.75 -6.13 -21.66
C TYR A 158 -2.54 -7.05 -21.76
#